data_AF-A0A1Q3B2N0-F1
#
_entry.id   AF-A0A1Q3B2N0-F1
#
_cell.length_a   1.000
_cell.length_b   1.000
_cell.length_c   1.000
_cell.angle_alpha   90.00
_cell.angle_beta   90.00
_cell.angle_gamma   90.00
#
_symmetry.space_group_name_H-M   'P 1'
#
loop_
_entity.id
_entity.type
_entity.pdbx_description
1 polymer ?
#
loop_
_entity_poly.entity_id
_entity_poly.type
_entity_poly.pdbx_seq_one_letter_code
_entity_poly.pdbx_strand_id
1 'polypeptide(L)'
;CNWKLYDSTLSDGTTFIIKTMGFKPTCSRPLTIKCANSTWIAKKLEHLLRADPWISYELMEETLAKEHNVVAGYKQLYRAKTKARSNVEGNYSPPIFKRIFICYEASRRGFAVGCTFIVLDGCHLKGSYGGVLLCVIAL
;
A
#
# COMPACT_ATOMS: atom_id res chain seq x y z
N CYS A 1 -26.43 -6.84 15.47
CA CYS A 1 -26.90 -8.22 15.24
C CYS A 1 -27.39 -8.76 16.58
N ASN A 2 -28.66 -9.17 16.68
CA ASN A 2 -29.31 -9.66 17.92
C ASN A 2 -29.28 -11.20 18.03
N TRP A 3 -28.38 -11.83 17.28
CA TRP A 3 -28.29 -13.28 17.27
C TRP A 3 -27.61 -13.80 18.53
N LYS A 4 -28.17 -14.86 19.12
CA LYS A 4 -27.69 -15.50 20.34
C LYS A 4 -27.56 -17.00 20.09
N LEU A 5 -26.40 -17.56 20.43
CA LEU A 5 -26.21 -19.00 20.53
C LEU A 5 -26.59 -19.41 21.95
N TYR A 6 -27.45 -20.42 22.07
CA TYR A 6 -27.82 -20.99 23.35
C TYR A 6 -27.24 -22.40 23.43
N ASP A 7 -26.40 -22.62 24.44
CA ASP A 7 -25.83 -23.90 24.77
C ASP A 7 -26.17 -24.30 26.21
N SER A 8 -25.95 -25.58 26.52
CA SER A 8 -25.93 -26.08 27.89
C SER A 8 -24.93 -27.20 28.04
N THR A 9 -24.27 -27.24 29.19
CA THR A 9 -23.43 -28.36 29.59
C THR A 9 -24.31 -29.55 29.99
N LEU A 10 -23.91 -30.74 29.56
CA LEU A 10 -24.48 -32.02 29.98
C LEU A 10 -24.02 -32.37 31.40
N SER A 11 -24.62 -33.41 31.99
CA SER A 11 -24.34 -33.84 33.36
C SER A 11 -22.90 -34.30 33.60
N ASP A 12 -22.15 -34.59 32.54
CA ASP A 12 -20.74 -34.96 32.58
C ASP A 12 -19.80 -33.75 32.79
N GLY A 13 -20.34 -32.52 32.79
CA GLY A 13 -19.60 -31.28 33.00
C GLY A 13 -18.59 -30.92 31.91
N THR A 14 -18.45 -31.77 30.89
CA THR A 14 -17.38 -31.68 29.89
C THR A 14 -17.95 -31.51 28.49
N THR A 15 -19.11 -32.10 28.23
CA THR A 15 -19.79 -32.02 26.94
C THR A 15 -20.84 -30.93 26.98
N PHE A 16 -20.90 -30.09 25.95
CA PHE A 16 -21.96 -29.09 25.81
C PHE A 16 -22.78 -29.37 24.54
N ILE A 17 -24.08 -29.12 24.63
CA ILE A 17 -25.04 -29.20 23.52
C ILE A 17 -25.45 -27.79 23.13
N ILE A 18 -25.43 -27.51 21.83
CA ILE A 18 -26.02 -26.31 21.25
C ILE A 18 -27.52 -26.57 21.09
N LYS A 19 -28.35 -25.88 21.87
CA LYS A 19 -29.81 -26.07 21.87
C LYS A 19 -30.49 -25.40 20.69
N THR A 20 -29.97 -24.26 20.25
CA THR A 20 -30.58 -23.49 19.16
C THR A 20 -29.50 -23.08 18.17
N MET A 21 -29.51 -23.72 17.00
CA MET A 21 -28.66 -23.33 15.86
C MET A 21 -29.51 -22.58 14.84
N GLY A 22 -29.80 -21.31 15.14
CA GLY A 22 -30.42 -20.43 14.14
C GLY A 22 -29.39 -20.02 13.11
N PHE A 23 -29.15 -20.81 12.05
CA PHE A 23 -28.19 -20.42 11.02
C PHE A 23 -28.79 -19.26 10.20
N LYS A 24 -28.51 -18.02 10.60
CA LYS A 24 -28.86 -16.83 9.81
C LYS A 24 -27.58 -16.35 9.11
N PRO A 25 -27.40 -16.64 7.80
CA PRO A 25 -26.15 -16.34 7.09
C PRO A 25 -25.83 -14.83 7.01
N THR A 26 -26.75 -13.97 7.41
CA THR A 26 -26.68 -12.51 7.32
C THR A 26 -25.96 -11.83 8.49
N CYS A 27 -25.55 -12.54 9.55
CA CYS A 27 -24.79 -11.94 10.67
C CYS A 27 -23.27 -11.92 10.43
N SER A 28 -22.82 -12.15 9.20
CA SER A 28 -21.43 -11.96 8.80
C SER A 28 -21.10 -10.47 8.88
N ARG A 29 -20.54 -10.01 9.99
CA ARG A 29 -19.89 -8.69 10.02
C ARG A 29 -18.89 -8.68 8.86
N PRO A 30 -18.90 -7.66 7.97
CA PRO A 30 -17.82 -7.47 7.02
C PRO A 30 -16.55 -7.54 7.84
N LEU A 31 -15.78 -8.57 7.56
CA LEU A 31 -14.59 -8.89 8.30
C LEU A 31 -13.63 -7.75 7.96
N THR A 32 -13.62 -6.70 8.80
CA THR A 32 -12.72 -5.54 8.69
C THR A 32 -11.33 -6.01 9.12
N ILE A 33 -10.78 -6.99 8.40
CA ILE A 33 -9.60 -7.69 8.87
C ILE A 33 -8.38 -7.03 8.28
N LYS A 34 -7.42 -6.78 9.16
CA LYS A 34 -5.99 -6.67 8.90
C LYS A 34 -5.42 -7.79 7.98
N CYS A 35 -6.21 -8.81 7.59
CA CYS A 35 -5.84 -9.91 6.69
C CYS A 35 -5.90 -9.55 5.20
N ALA A 36 -6.68 -8.53 4.80
CA ALA A 36 -6.70 -8.07 3.41
C ALA A 36 -5.58 -7.04 3.16
N ASN A 37 -4.33 -7.46 3.32
CA ASN A 37 -3.20 -6.61 2.94
C ASN A 37 -3.10 -6.52 1.40
N SER A 38 -2.37 -5.53 0.89
CA SER A 38 -2.28 -5.27 -0.56
C SER A 38 -1.72 -6.46 -1.35
N THR A 39 -0.87 -7.28 -0.74
CA THR A 39 -0.37 -8.53 -1.31
C THR A 39 -1.45 -9.57 -1.51
N TRP A 40 -2.33 -9.76 -0.52
CA TRP A 40 -3.43 -10.71 -0.61
C TRP A 40 -4.43 -10.27 -1.69
N ILE A 41 -4.77 -8.97 -1.72
CA ILE A 41 -5.68 -8.40 -2.72
C ILE A 41 -5.10 -8.56 -4.13
N ALA A 42 -3.82 -8.21 -4.34
CA ALA A 42 -3.18 -8.33 -5.65
C ALA A 42 -3.17 -9.78 -6.16
N LYS A 43 -3.04 -10.76 -5.26
CA LYS A 43 -3.07 -12.19 -5.62
C LYS A 43 -4.48 -12.67 -5.96
N LYS A 44 -5.53 -12.19 -5.28
CA LYS A 44 -6.91 -12.59 -5.56
C LYS A 44 -7.45 -11.98 -6.85
N LEU A 45 -7.18 -10.70 -7.05
CA LEU A 45 -7.57 -9.97 -8.26
C LEU A 45 -6.55 -10.11 -9.39
N GLU A 46 -5.59 -11.03 -9.28
CA GLU A 46 -4.50 -11.18 -10.25
C GLU A 46 -5.02 -11.39 -11.67
N HIS A 47 -6.07 -12.21 -11.83
CA HIS A 47 -6.67 -12.49 -13.12
C HIS A 47 -7.26 -11.21 -13.78
N LEU A 48 -7.94 -10.36 -13.00
CA LEU A 48 -8.49 -9.09 -13.47
C LEU A 48 -7.38 -8.07 -13.76
N LEU A 49 -6.41 -7.94 -12.85
CA LEU A 49 -5.32 -6.99 -12.96
C LEU A 49 -4.36 -7.32 -14.11
N ARG A 50 -4.27 -8.59 -14.51
CA ARG A 50 -3.55 -9.02 -15.72
C ARG A 50 -4.33 -8.72 -17.00
N ALA A 51 -5.65 -8.89 -17.00
CA ALA A 51 -6.49 -8.64 -18.15
C ALA A 51 -6.62 -7.14 -18.46
N ASP A 52 -6.82 -6.33 -17.42
CA ASP A 52 -6.87 -4.87 -17.52
C ASP A 52 -6.19 -4.21 -16.30
N PRO A 53 -4.93 -3.74 -16.46
CA PRO A 53 -4.22 -3.01 -15.41
C PRO A 53 -4.85 -1.66 -15.03
N TRP A 54 -5.84 -1.16 -15.78
CA TRP A 54 -6.48 0.14 -15.57
C TRP A 54 -7.82 0.04 -14.83
N ILE A 55 -8.29 -1.17 -14.53
CA ILE A 55 -9.53 -1.46 -13.81
C ILE A 55 -9.83 -0.48 -12.66
N SER A 56 -11.06 0.01 -12.57
CA SER A 56 -11.44 1.00 -11.57
C SER A 56 -11.38 0.44 -10.15
N TYR A 57 -11.16 1.31 -9.16
CA TYR A 57 -11.10 0.88 -7.77
C TYR A 57 -12.47 0.42 -7.28
N GLU A 58 -13.54 1.01 -7.80
CA GLU A 58 -14.92 0.63 -7.53
C GLU A 58 -15.17 -0.83 -7.94
N LEU A 59 -14.71 -1.22 -9.14
CA LEU A 59 -14.86 -2.60 -9.61
C LEU A 59 -14.00 -3.58 -8.80
N MET A 60 -12.79 -3.17 -8.38
CA MET A 60 -11.99 -3.98 -7.45
C MET A 60 -12.71 -4.19 -6.12
N GLU A 61 -13.33 -3.14 -5.56
CA GLU A 61 -14.07 -3.21 -4.30
C GLU A 61 -15.32 -4.09 -4.43
N GLU A 62 -16.10 -3.92 -5.50
CA GLU A 62 -17.27 -4.75 -5.78
C GLU A 62 -16.89 -6.23 -5.90
N THR A 63 -15.81 -6.53 -6.63
CA THR A 63 -15.34 -7.92 -6.81
C THR A 63 -14.94 -8.54 -5.48
N LEU A 64 -14.17 -7.81 -4.65
CA LEU A 64 -13.74 -8.30 -3.33
C LEU A 64 -14.93 -8.50 -2.38
N ALA A 65 -15.92 -7.61 -2.43
CA ALA A 65 -17.14 -7.75 -1.65
C ALA A 65 -17.95 -8.96 -2.10
N LYS A 66 -18.10 -9.16 -3.42
CA LYS A 66 -18.90 -10.24 -4.00
C LYS A 66 -18.28 -11.63 -3.81
N GLU A 67 -16.99 -11.78 -4.11
CA GLU A 67 -16.32 -13.08 -4.11
C GLU A 67 -15.77 -13.49 -2.75
N HIS A 68 -15.43 -12.50 -1.91
CA HIS A 68 -14.68 -12.74 -0.68
C HIS A 68 -15.31 -12.09 0.55
N ASN A 69 -16.39 -11.32 0.41
CA ASN A 69 -17.04 -10.60 1.50
C ASN A 69 -16.05 -9.71 2.29
N VAL A 70 -15.10 -9.11 1.56
CA VAL A 70 -14.04 -8.23 2.09
C VAL A 70 -14.26 -6.81 1.59
N VAL A 71 -14.20 -5.85 2.52
CA VAL A 71 -14.16 -4.41 2.20
C VAL A 71 -12.72 -3.94 2.33
N ALA A 72 -12.19 -3.31 1.28
CA ALA A 72 -10.82 -2.81 1.22
C ALA A 72 -10.82 -1.30 0.97
N GLY A 73 -10.07 -0.54 1.75
CA GLY A 73 -9.96 0.90 1.56
C GLY A 73 -9.14 1.27 0.32
N TYR A 74 -9.39 2.46 -0.22
CA TYR A 74 -8.69 3.01 -1.40
C TYR A 74 -7.17 2.81 -1.38
N LYS A 75 -6.51 3.09 -0.25
CA LYS A 75 -5.04 2.93 -0.12
C LYS A 75 -4.58 1.47 -0.26
N GLN A 76 -5.38 0.48 0.16
CA GLN A 76 -5.07 -0.94 -0.01
C GLN A 76 -5.21 -1.36 -1.47
N LEU A 77 -6.29 -0.91 -2.14
CA LEU A 77 -6.54 -1.16 -3.55
C LEU A 77 -5.48 -0.52 -4.45
N TYR A 78 -5.14 0.74 -4.20
CA TYR A 78 -4.05 1.44 -4.85
C TYR A 78 -2.74 0.64 -4.77
N ARG A 79 -2.32 0.27 -3.55
CA ARG A 79 -1.09 -0.51 -3.33
C ARG A 79 -1.14 -1.89 -3.99
N ALA A 80 -2.30 -2.55 -4.01
CA ALA A 80 -2.48 -3.84 -4.65
C ALA A 80 -2.34 -3.73 -6.18
N LYS A 81 -2.98 -2.72 -6.78
CA LYS A 81 -2.91 -2.41 -8.21
C LYS A 81 -1.48 -2.06 -8.64
N THR A 82 -0.79 -1.20 -7.88
CA THR A 82 0.63 -0.87 -8.11
C THR A 82 1.51 -2.12 -8.07
N LYS A 83 1.28 -3.03 -7.12
CA LYS A 83 2.06 -4.26 -6.97
C LYS A 83 1.78 -5.28 -8.08
N ALA A 84 0.54 -5.41 -8.53
CA ALA A 84 0.22 -6.24 -9.68
C ALA A 84 0.86 -5.69 -10.96
N ARG A 85 0.83 -4.36 -11.14
CA ARG A 85 1.46 -3.69 -12.27
C ARG A 85 2.97 -3.91 -12.34
N SER A 86 3.68 -3.79 -11.21
CA SER A 86 5.12 -4.07 -11.17
C SER A 86 5.48 -5.53 -11.52
N ASN A 87 4.55 -6.47 -11.33
CA ASN A 87 4.78 -7.87 -11.72
C ASN A 87 4.54 -8.09 -13.23
N VAL A 88 3.64 -7.33 -13.87
CA VAL A 88 3.29 -7.48 -15.29
C VAL A 88 4.25 -6.69 -16.18
N GLU A 89 4.58 -5.45 -15.82
CA GLU A 89 5.50 -4.58 -16.58
C GLU A 89 6.98 -4.98 -16.36
N GLY A 90 7.25 -5.98 -15.51
CA GLY A 90 8.57 -6.29 -14.99
C GLY A 90 9.03 -5.24 -13.96
N ASN A 91 10.15 -5.50 -13.28
CA ASN A 91 10.80 -4.55 -12.38
C ASN A 91 11.44 -3.38 -13.17
N TYR A 92 10.69 -2.72 -14.06
CA TYR A 92 11.06 -1.44 -14.62
C TYR A 92 10.85 -0.40 -13.54
N SER A 93 11.78 -0.34 -12.58
CA SER A 93 11.88 0.83 -11.72
C SER A 93 12.21 2.00 -12.65
N PRO A 94 11.32 3.02 -12.79
CA PRO A 94 11.70 4.20 -13.54
C PRO A 94 13.01 4.73 -12.95
N PRO A 95 13.97 5.17 -13.77
CA PRO A 95 15.28 5.59 -13.28
C PRO A 95 15.11 6.63 -12.17
N ILE A 96 15.51 6.25 -10.95
CA ILE A 96 15.41 7.12 -9.78
C ILE A 96 16.65 8.01 -9.79
N PHE A 97 16.46 9.30 -10.05
CA PHE A 97 17.50 10.29 -9.89
C PHE A 97 17.92 10.34 -8.42
N LYS A 98 19.17 9.94 -8.11
CA LYS A 98 19.68 9.94 -6.74
C LYS A 98 20.22 11.30 -6.34
N ARG A 99 21.34 11.71 -6.95
CA ARG A 99 22.04 12.98 -6.67
C ARG A 99 22.84 13.39 -7.90
N ILE A 100 22.91 14.69 -8.18
CA ILE A 100 23.87 15.29 -9.12
C ILE A 100 24.63 16.38 -8.38
N PHE A 101 25.91 16.52 -8.68
CA PHE A 101 26.73 17.63 -8.17
C PHE A 101 27.36 18.33 -9.37
N ILE A 102 27.02 19.60 -9.54
CA ILE A 102 27.53 20.45 -10.62
C ILE A 102 28.25 21.62 -9.94
N CYS A 103 29.53 21.80 -10.26
CA CYS A 103 30.32 22.92 -9.76
C CYS A 103 31.42 23.28 -10.76
N TYR A 104 31.92 24.51 -10.68
CA TYR A 104 33.16 24.87 -11.36
C TYR A 104 34.35 24.14 -10.74
N GLU A 105 35.32 23.74 -11.55
CA GLU A 105 36.51 23.06 -11.06
C GLU A 105 37.27 23.89 -10.01
N ALA A 106 37.32 25.22 -10.20
CA ALA A 106 37.92 26.13 -9.23
C ALA A 106 37.24 26.05 -7.85
N SER A 107 35.90 26.00 -7.81
CA SER A 107 35.11 25.86 -6.57
C SER A 107 35.34 24.51 -5.90
N ARG A 108 35.44 23.41 -6.68
CA ARG A 108 35.77 22.08 -6.14
C ARG A 108 37.14 22.07 -5.47
N ARG A 109 38.14 22.66 -6.12
CA ARG A 109 39.51 22.75 -5.60
C ARG A 109 39.58 23.65 -4.38
N GLY A 110 38.97 24.84 -4.44
CA GLY A 110 38.88 25.77 -3.32
C GLY A 110 38.27 25.13 -2.07
N PHE A 111 37.19 24.37 -2.24
CA PHE A 111 36.59 23.62 -1.14
C PHE A 111 37.53 22.56 -0.56
N ALA A 112 38.22 21.78 -1.42
CA ALA A 112 39.15 20.75 -0.97
C ALA A 112 40.35 21.28 -0.19
N VAL A 113 40.76 22.52 -0.44
CA VAL A 113 41.87 23.19 0.28
C VAL A 113 41.40 24.04 1.47
N GLY A 114 40.09 24.06 1.76
CA GLY A 114 39.55 24.69 2.97
C GLY A 114 38.99 26.11 2.80
N CYS A 115 38.47 26.49 1.64
CA CYS A 115 37.68 27.73 1.52
C CYS A 115 36.49 27.71 2.49
N THR A 116 36.53 28.59 3.47
CA THR A 116 35.43 28.91 4.39
C THR A 116 34.44 29.82 3.67
N PHE A 117 33.14 29.65 3.91
CA PHE A 117 31.97 30.35 3.32
C PHE A 117 31.29 29.64 2.15
N ILE A 118 30.34 28.77 2.53
CA ILE A 118 29.35 28.15 1.66
C ILE A 118 28.00 28.57 2.22
N VAL A 119 27.28 29.43 1.51
CA VAL A 119 25.84 29.57 1.74
C VAL A 119 25.16 28.47 0.92
N LEU A 120 24.47 27.57 1.61
CA LEU A 120 23.62 26.54 0.99
C LEU A 120 22.21 27.11 0.86
N ASP A 121 21.77 27.34 -0.37
CA ASP A 121 20.36 27.60 -0.67
C ASP A 121 19.68 26.32 -1.16
N GLY A 122 18.44 26.09 -0.74
CA GLY A 122 17.68 24.87 -1.00
C GLY A 122 16.32 25.16 -1.63
N CYS A 123 16.10 24.71 -2.85
CA CYS A 123 14.81 24.84 -3.54
C CYS A 123 14.13 23.47 -3.74
N HIS A 124 12.87 23.33 -3.34
CA HIS A 124 12.10 22.11 -3.57
C HIS A 124 11.71 21.99 -5.06
N LEU A 125 12.04 20.86 -5.67
CA LEU A 125 11.67 20.58 -7.06
C LEU A 125 10.20 20.16 -7.16
N LYS A 126 9.46 20.80 -8.07
CA LYS A 126 8.11 20.37 -8.46
C LYS A 126 8.20 19.59 -9.77
N GLY A 127 7.80 18.32 -9.75
CA GLY A 127 7.80 17.43 -10.91
C GLY A 127 7.76 15.97 -10.50
N SER A 128 7.73 15.06 -11.49
CA SER A 128 7.58 13.61 -11.27
C SER A 128 8.66 12.98 -10.39
N TYR A 129 9.79 13.66 -10.20
CA TYR A 129 10.96 13.13 -9.51
C TYR A 129 11.29 13.82 -8.17
N GLY A 130 10.51 14.84 -7.76
CA GLY A 130 10.65 15.53 -6.46
C GLY A 130 12.08 15.95 -6.09
N GLY A 131 12.33 16.19 -4.79
CA GLY A 131 13.67 16.44 -4.23
C GLY A 131 13.97 17.91 -3.90
N VAL A 132 15.20 18.15 -3.46
CA VAL A 132 15.71 19.49 -3.11
C VAL A 132 16.96 19.77 -3.95
N LEU A 133 16.93 20.87 -4.70
CA LEU A 133 18.10 21.43 -5.36
C LEU A 133 18.88 22.25 -4.33
N LEU A 134 20.10 21.81 -4.00
CA LEU A 134 21.03 22.57 -3.18
C LEU A 134 21.99 23.35 -4.08
N CYS A 135 22.03 24.67 -3.91
CA CYS A 135 22.99 25.55 -4.57
C CYS A 135 24.00 26.07 -3.56
N VAL A 136 25.29 26.04 -3.92
CA VAL A 136 26.36 26.64 -3.15
C VAL A 136 26.72 27.97 -3.81
N ILE A 137 26.58 29.07 -3.07
CA ILE A 137 27.04 30.39 -3.51
C ILE A 137 28.27 30.75 -2.66
N ALA A 138 29.38 31.05 -3.34
CA ALA A 138 30.53 31.71 -2.72
C ALA A 138 30.30 33.22 -2.77
N LEU A 139 30.47 33.90 -1.63
CA LEU A 139 30.46 35.36 -1.53
C LEU A 139 31.86 35.93 -1.78
#